data_AF-A0A9D9SEY4-F1
#
_entry.id   AF-A0A9D9SEY4-F1
#
_cell.length_a   1.000
_cell.length_b   1.000
_cell.length_c   1.000
_cell.angle_alpha   90.00
_cell.angle_beta   90.00
_cell.angle_gamma   90.00
#
_symmetry.space_group_name_H-M   'P 1'
#
loop_
_entity.id
_entity.type
_entity.pdbx_description
1 polymer ?
#
loop_
_entity_poly.entity_id
_entity_poly.type
_entity_poly.pdbx_seq_one_letter_code
_entity_poly.pdbx_strand_id
1 'polypeptide(L)'
;MGHERLKLETESGVSLVETLIVVVIIAIVAGLALMQSNVPNTQLKRQNVARELKVAMERARFDSVKRRGDSSSTQAKLYVTGTSFTLTTDNDLSGTITSADDVTTNFAAQNIVIAGHSGTSVPMTIWFNQRGEPVSSGGGLISPVFLVCNVSCSSPSAANANIIVLTPTGTVNMLPGGATVPSFPVPNVTSVPPGSGISNIVTVP
;
A
#
# COMPACT_ATOMS: atom_id res chain seq x y z
N MET A 1 79.47 -11.13 37.70
CA MET A 1 78.82 -11.91 36.62
C MET A 1 77.34 -11.60 36.67
N GLY A 2 76.79 -10.92 35.66
CA GLY A 2 75.38 -10.57 35.62
C GLY A 2 75.11 -9.54 34.53
N HIS A 3 75.06 -9.98 33.28
CA HIS A 3 74.60 -9.15 32.16
C HIS A 3 73.13 -9.49 31.89
N GLU A 4 72.23 -8.63 32.33
CA GLU A 4 70.86 -8.57 31.81
C GLU A 4 70.90 -8.13 30.34
N ARG A 5 70.38 -8.97 29.46
CA ARG A 5 70.13 -8.61 28.06
C ARG A 5 68.70 -8.12 27.92
N LEU A 6 68.54 -6.82 27.67
CA LEU A 6 67.29 -6.22 27.23
C LEU A 6 66.94 -6.73 25.82
N LYS A 7 65.77 -7.37 25.70
CA LYS A 7 65.10 -7.68 24.43
C LYS A 7 64.58 -6.37 23.84
N LEU A 8 65.11 -5.98 22.67
CA LEU A 8 64.51 -4.92 21.85
C LEU A 8 63.38 -5.54 21.02
N GLU A 9 62.15 -5.10 21.27
CA GLU A 9 60.99 -5.43 20.45
C GLU A 9 61.17 -4.89 19.03
N THR A 10 60.88 -5.73 18.04
CA THR A 10 61.00 -5.39 16.62
C THR A 10 59.75 -4.63 16.20
N GLU A 11 59.82 -3.30 16.18
CA GLU A 11 58.82 -2.47 15.50
C GLU A 11 59.04 -2.57 13.98
N SER A 12 58.22 -3.36 13.30
CA SER A 12 58.13 -3.30 11.84
C SER A 12 57.32 -2.06 11.46
N GLY A 13 58.01 -0.97 11.13
CA GLY A 13 57.37 0.28 10.70
C GLY A 13 56.55 0.09 9.43
N VAL A 14 55.26 0.45 9.50
CA VAL A 14 54.38 0.57 8.33
C VAL A 14 54.98 1.63 7.39
N SER A 15 55.15 1.27 6.12
CA SER A 15 55.68 2.21 5.13
C SER A 15 54.70 3.36 4.91
N LEU A 16 55.20 4.60 4.81
CA LEU A 16 54.39 5.80 4.54
C LEU A 16 53.61 5.66 3.20
N VAL A 17 54.13 4.86 2.27
CA VAL A 17 53.44 4.52 1.02
C VAL A 17 52.23 3.63 1.26
N GLU A 18 52.34 2.68 2.20
CA GLU A 18 51.27 1.75 2.54
C GLU A 18 50.10 2.46 3.23
N THR A 19 50.38 3.41 4.13
CA THR A 19 49.32 4.24 4.73
C THR A 19 48.62 5.13 3.70
N LEU A 20 49.35 5.69 2.73
CA LEU A 20 48.74 6.50 1.66
C LEU A 20 47.79 5.67 0.80
N ILE A 21 48.19 4.45 0.42
CA ILE A 21 47.34 3.53 -0.34
C ILE A 21 46.07 3.19 0.44
N VAL A 22 46.19 2.89 1.74
CA VAL A 22 45.03 2.57 2.59
C VAL A 22 44.06 3.75 2.67
N VAL A 23 44.55 4.98 2.82
CA VAL A 23 43.70 6.18 2.85
C VAL A 23 42.95 6.37 1.53
N VAL A 24 43.61 6.14 0.39
CA VAL A 24 42.96 6.24 -0.93
C VAL A 24 41.88 5.17 -1.09
N ILE A 25 42.14 3.93 -0.68
CA ILE A 25 41.15 2.85 -0.73
C ILE A 25 39.93 3.18 0.15
N ILE A 26 40.15 3.67 1.38
CA ILE A 26 39.06 4.07 2.28
C ILE A 26 38.21 5.19 1.65
N ALA A 27 38.85 6.19 1.02
CA ALA A 27 38.14 7.28 0.36
C ALA A 27 37.25 6.80 -0.81
N ILE A 28 37.75 5.88 -1.64
CA ILE A 28 36.98 5.28 -2.75
C ILE A 28 35.80 4.47 -2.21
N VAL A 29 36.02 3.63 -1.20
CA VAL A 29 34.96 2.79 -0.59
C VAL A 29 33.89 3.67 0.07
N ALA A 30 34.29 4.70 0.81
CA ALA A 30 33.37 5.64 1.43
C ALA A 30 32.52 6.42 0.39
N GLY A 31 33.14 6.84 -0.72
CA GLY A 31 32.44 7.50 -1.83
C GLY A 31 31.36 6.61 -2.45
N LEU A 32 31.69 5.35 -2.74
CA LEU A 32 30.72 4.38 -3.30
C LEU A 32 29.59 4.06 -2.33
N ALA A 33 29.87 3.98 -1.02
CA ALA A 33 28.85 3.72 0.00
C ALA A 33 27.84 4.87 0.13
N LEU A 34 28.29 6.12 0.08
CA LEU A 34 27.41 7.29 0.16
C LEU A 34 26.43 7.37 -1.01
N MET A 35 26.86 7.01 -2.23
CA MET A 35 25.98 7.04 -3.41
C MET A 35 24.80 6.05 -3.33
N GLN A 36 24.90 4.97 -2.56
CA GLN A 36 23.83 3.97 -2.43
C GLN A 36 22.73 4.35 -1.43
N SER A 37 22.94 5.35 -0.58
CA SER A 37 22.06 5.69 0.55
C SER A 37 20.72 6.36 0.18
N ASN A 38 20.56 6.87 -1.05
CA ASN A 38 19.38 7.67 -1.43
C ASN A 38 18.20 6.84 -1.99
N VAL A 39 18.46 5.64 -2.50
CA VAL A 39 17.43 4.74 -3.05
C VAL A 39 16.43 4.20 -2.01
N PRO A 40 16.81 3.79 -0.78
CA PRO A 40 15.87 3.19 0.16
C PRO A 40 14.74 4.13 0.60
N ASN A 41 15.00 5.44 0.69
CA ASN A 41 13.99 6.40 1.14
C ASN A 41 12.78 6.51 0.19
N THR A 42 13.00 6.37 -1.13
CA THR A 42 11.89 6.45 -2.10
C THR A 42 11.01 5.21 -2.07
N GLN A 43 11.61 4.02 -1.91
CA GLN A 43 10.89 2.76 -1.76
C GLN A 43 10.03 2.75 -0.50
N LEU A 44 10.59 3.18 0.62
CA LEU A 44 9.89 3.22 1.91
C LEU A 44 8.71 4.20 1.88
N LYS A 45 8.89 5.39 1.32
CA LYS A 45 7.79 6.36 1.17
C LYS A 45 6.65 5.79 0.33
N ARG A 46 6.97 5.17 -0.81
CA ARG A 46 5.96 4.52 -1.67
C ARG A 46 5.21 3.40 -0.95
N GLN A 47 5.94 2.53 -0.26
CA GLN A 47 5.33 1.44 0.51
C GLN A 47 4.46 1.96 1.65
N ASN A 48 4.86 3.06 2.31
CA ASN A 48 4.06 3.69 3.34
C ASN A 48 2.76 4.26 2.76
N VAL A 49 2.82 5.00 1.64
CA VAL A 49 1.61 5.51 0.95
C VAL A 49 0.69 4.36 0.51
N ALA A 50 1.26 3.30 -0.07
CA ALA A 50 0.49 2.12 -0.46
C ALA A 50 -0.19 1.43 0.75
N ARG A 51 0.51 1.33 1.88
CA ARG A 51 -0.02 0.77 3.12
C ARG A 51 -1.11 1.67 3.72
N GLU A 52 -0.90 2.98 3.74
CA GLU A 52 -1.91 3.94 4.21
C GLU A 52 -3.17 3.88 3.36
N LEU A 53 -3.04 3.82 2.03
CA LEU A 53 -4.16 3.66 1.11
C LEU A 53 -4.92 2.35 1.39
N LYS A 54 -4.19 1.23 1.56
CA LYS A 54 -4.80 -0.05 1.95
C LYS A 54 -5.59 0.07 3.25
N VAL A 55 -4.97 0.64 4.29
CA VAL A 55 -5.61 0.81 5.61
C VAL A 55 -6.83 1.72 5.51
N ALA A 56 -6.78 2.77 4.70
CA ALA A 56 -7.92 3.65 4.47
C ALA A 56 -9.10 2.90 3.82
N MET A 57 -8.84 2.07 2.79
CA MET A 57 -9.87 1.21 2.18
C MET A 57 -10.46 0.22 3.19
N GLU A 58 -9.62 -0.43 4.00
CA GLU A 58 -10.10 -1.37 5.02
C GLU A 58 -10.93 -0.66 6.08
N ARG A 59 -10.51 0.53 6.54
CA ARG A 59 -11.27 1.35 7.50
C ARG A 59 -12.64 1.77 6.94
N ALA A 60 -12.69 2.27 5.71
CA ALA A 60 -13.95 2.60 5.04
C ALA A 60 -14.88 1.38 4.98
N ARG A 61 -14.34 0.22 4.57
CA ARG A 61 -15.10 -1.03 4.56
C ARG A 61 -15.66 -1.38 5.93
N PHE A 62 -14.83 -1.37 6.97
CA PHE A 62 -15.27 -1.73 8.31
C PHE A 62 -16.29 -0.76 8.87
N ASP A 63 -16.15 0.55 8.63
CA ASP A 63 -17.13 1.55 9.05
C ASP A 63 -18.50 1.30 8.41
N SER A 64 -18.53 1.08 7.09
CA SER A 64 -19.79 0.82 6.39
C SER A 64 -20.48 -0.46 6.85
N VAL A 65 -19.71 -1.53 7.10
CA VAL A 65 -20.25 -2.79 7.66
C VAL A 65 -20.81 -2.57 9.06
N LYS A 66 -20.06 -1.89 9.93
CA LYS A 66 -20.48 -1.59 11.31
C LYS A 66 -21.78 -0.82 11.35
N ARG A 67 -21.93 0.18 10.47
CA ARG A 67 -23.10 1.07 10.42
C ARG A 67 -24.23 0.56 9.52
N ARG A 68 -23.96 -0.51 8.76
CA ARG A 68 -24.88 -1.07 7.76
C ARG A 68 -25.32 -0.03 6.72
N GLY A 69 -24.37 0.75 6.20
CA GLY A 69 -24.65 1.79 5.20
C GLY A 69 -25.22 1.22 3.90
N ASP A 70 -26.50 1.47 3.63
CA ASP A 70 -27.21 0.97 2.44
C ASP A 70 -27.40 2.05 1.36
N SER A 71 -27.17 3.30 1.73
CA SER A 71 -27.41 4.50 0.91
C SER A 71 -26.15 5.35 0.82
N SER A 72 -26.00 6.13 -0.25
CA SER A 72 -24.79 6.91 -0.50
C SER A 72 -24.46 7.95 0.58
N SER A 73 -25.43 8.36 1.41
CA SER A 73 -25.26 9.27 2.56
C SER A 73 -24.77 8.58 3.83
N THR A 74 -24.85 7.25 3.89
CA THR A 74 -24.46 6.43 5.07
C THR A 74 -23.29 5.51 4.76
N GLN A 75 -22.99 5.28 3.49
CA GLN A 75 -21.85 4.49 3.03
C GLN A 75 -20.53 5.24 3.21
N ALA A 76 -19.64 4.65 3.99
CA ALA A 76 -18.25 5.11 4.04
C ALA A 76 -17.63 5.03 2.64
N LYS A 77 -16.81 6.02 2.33
CA LYS A 77 -16.26 6.21 0.99
C LYS A 77 -14.80 6.61 1.03
N LEU A 78 -14.13 6.32 -0.07
CA LEU A 78 -12.77 6.73 -0.34
C LEU A 78 -12.72 7.43 -1.69
N TYR A 79 -12.30 8.69 -1.70
CA TYR A 79 -12.03 9.43 -2.92
C TYR A 79 -10.54 9.39 -3.22
N VAL A 80 -10.15 8.78 -4.33
CA VAL A 80 -8.75 8.58 -4.71
C VAL A 80 -8.42 9.48 -5.89
N THR A 81 -7.33 10.24 -5.78
CA THR A 81 -6.73 11.05 -6.85
C THR A 81 -5.32 10.57 -7.16
N GLY A 82 -4.65 11.20 -8.13
CA GLY A 82 -3.28 10.84 -8.50
C GLY A 82 -2.25 11.12 -7.39
N THR A 83 -2.53 12.04 -6.48
CA THR A 83 -1.55 12.53 -5.48
C THR A 83 -2.12 12.65 -4.06
N SER A 84 -3.37 12.24 -3.87
CA SER A 84 -4.03 12.22 -2.57
C SER A 84 -5.14 11.18 -2.54
N PHE A 85 -5.59 10.86 -1.34
CA PHE A 85 -6.89 10.22 -1.14
C PHE A 85 -7.57 10.79 0.09
N THR A 86 -8.90 10.79 0.08
CA THR A 86 -9.75 11.27 1.17
C THR A 86 -10.63 10.14 1.64
N LEU A 87 -10.45 9.75 2.90
CA LEU A 87 -11.29 8.81 3.61
C LEU A 87 -12.43 9.57 4.26
N THR A 88 -13.67 9.18 3.98
CA THR A 88 -14.84 9.68 4.71
C THR A 88 -15.50 8.53 5.45
N THR A 89 -15.44 8.57 6.78
CA THR A 89 -16.03 7.62 7.74
C THR A 89 -16.63 8.40 8.89
N ASP A 90 -17.66 7.89 9.56
CA ASP A 90 -18.27 8.57 10.71
C ASP A 90 -17.32 8.59 11.92
N ASN A 91 -16.49 9.64 11.95
CA ASN A 91 -15.42 9.80 12.94
C ASN A 91 -15.96 10.44 14.22
N ASP A 92 -17.01 11.25 14.10
CA ASP A 92 -17.67 11.94 15.21
C ASP A 92 -18.79 11.11 15.87
N LEU A 93 -19.09 9.93 15.34
CA LEU A 93 -20.13 9.01 15.81
C LEU A 93 -21.53 9.65 15.75
N SER A 94 -21.75 10.61 14.87
CA SER A 94 -23.04 11.27 14.66
C SER A 94 -24.07 10.36 13.99
N GLY A 95 -23.63 9.24 13.41
CA GLY A 95 -24.49 8.34 12.64
C GLY A 95 -24.73 8.81 11.21
N THR A 96 -24.21 9.97 10.81
CA THR A 96 -24.26 10.50 9.43
C THR A 96 -22.86 10.63 8.85
N ILE A 97 -22.73 10.63 7.52
CA ILE A 97 -21.43 10.91 6.87
C ILE A 97 -21.50 12.28 6.23
N THR A 98 -20.65 13.19 6.68
CA THR A 98 -20.56 14.56 6.17
C THR A 98 -19.16 14.84 5.63
N SER A 99 -18.94 16.03 5.08
CA SER A 99 -17.59 16.47 4.72
C SER A 99 -16.74 16.85 5.92
N ALA A 100 -17.33 17.01 7.12
CA ALA A 100 -16.56 17.23 8.35
C ALA A 100 -15.76 15.99 8.77
N ASP A 101 -16.18 14.82 8.27
CA ASP A 101 -15.56 13.53 8.51
C ASP A 101 -14.36 13.22 7.60
N ASP A 102 -14.08 14.09 6.63
CA ASP A 102 -13.06 13.87 5.61
C ASP A 102 -11.65 13.92 6.19
N VAL A 103 -10.94 12.78 6.12
CA VAL A 103 -9.51 12.68 6.43
C VAL A 103 -8.74 12.55 5.12
N THR A 104 -8.05 13.61 4.73
CA THR A 104 -7.27 13.65 3.49
C THR A 104 -5.79 13.37 3.74
N THR A 105 -5.26 12.35 3.06
CA THR A 105 -3.83 12.08 2.98
C THR A 105 -3.29 12.63 1.67
N ASN A 106 -2.39 13.61 1.75
CA ASN A 106 -1.75 14.23 0.59
C ASN A 106 -0.26 13.87 0.53
N PHE A 107 0.18 13.35 -0.60
CA PHE A 107 1.57 12.95 -0.86
C PHE A 107 2.13 13.56 -2.15
N ALA A 108 1.55 14.66 -2.64
CA ALA A 108 2.01 15.37 -3.84
C ALA A 108 3.49 15.78 -3.77
N ALA A 109 4.02 16.10 -2.58
CA ALA A 109 5.41 16.46 -2.38
C ALA A 109 6.39 15.26 -2.30
N GLN A 110 5.88 14.02 -2.36
CA GLN A 110 6.67 12.81 -2.11
C GLN A 110 7.14 12.09 -3.37
N ASN A 111 6.91 12.67 -4.57
CA ASN A 111 7.18 12.01 -5.86
C ASN A 111 6.52 10.64 -5.98
N ILE A 112 5.32 10.49 -5.43
CA ILE A 112 4.51 9.27 -5.48
C ILE A 112 3.21 9.59 -6.22
N VAL A 113 2.81 8.70 -7.11
CA VAL A 113 1.59 8.85 -7.91
C VAL A 113 0.74 7.59 -7.81
N ILE A 114 -0.56 7.76 -7.68
CA ILE A 114 -1.56 6.70 -7.85
C ILE A 114 -2.10 6.76 -9.28
N ALA A 115 -2.10 5.62 -9.96
CA ALA A 115 -2.76 5.47 -11.26
C ALA A 115 -3.77 4.32 -11.20
N GLY A 116 -4.83 4.42 -11.98
CA GLY A 116 -5.73 3.30 -12.20
C GLY A 116 -5.11 2.26 -13.14
N HIS A 117 -5.44 0.99 -12.93
CA HIS A 117 -4.99 -0.13 -13.75
C HIS A 117 -6.14 -1.11 -14.02
N SER A 118 -5.97 -1.99 -15.02
CA SER A 118 -6.97 -3.01 -15.37
C SER A 118 -8.39 -2.46 -15.58
N GLY A 119 -8.52 -1.32 -16.27
CA GLY A 119 -9.81 -0.67 -16.53
C GLY A 119 -10.28 0.30 -15.45
N THR A 120 -9.51 0.49 -14.38
CA THR A 120 -9.75 1.53 -13.36
C THR A 120 -9.16 2.85 -13.84
N SER A 121 -9.86 3.96 -13.60
CA SER A 121 -9.36 5.32 -13.82
C SER A 121 -9.35 6.12 -12.51
N VAL A 122 -8.51 7.15 -12.47
CA VAL A 122 -8.37 8.09 -11.35
C VAL A 122 -8.61 9.49 -11.93
N PRO A 123 -9.35 10.40 -11.25
CA PRO A 123 -9.94 10.25 -9.91
C PRO A 123 -11.15 9.29 -9.88
N MET A 124 -11.34 8.64 -8.73
CA MET A 124 -12.43 7.69 -8.50
C MET A 124 -12.91 7.78 -7.05
N THR A 125 -14.23 7.71 -6.86
CA THR A 125 -14.84 7.47 -5.54
C THR A 125 -15.26 6.01 -5.43
N ILE A 126 -14.88 5.38 -4.34
CA ILE A 126 -15.26 4.02 -3.96
C ILE A 126 -16.15 4.13 -2.74
N TRP A 127 -17.38 3.65 -2.83
CA TRP A 127 -18.25 3.49 -1.67
C TRP A 127 -18.20 2.03 -1.21
N PHE A 128 -18.43 1.79 0.06
CA PHE A 128 -18.61 0.43 0.59
C PHE A 128 -20.05 0.27 1.04
N ASN A 129 -20.72 -0.80 0.65
CA ASN A 129 -22.08 -1.08 1.11
C ASN A 129 -22.09 -1.77 2.49
N GLN A 130 -23.27 -2.06 3.03
CA GLN A 130 -23.45 -2.75 4.32
C GLN A 130 -22.79 -4.14 4.44
N ARG A 131 -22.44 -4.78 3.31
CA ARG A 131 -21.70 -6.05 3.27
C ARG A 131 -20.18 -5.84 3.16
N GLY A 132 -19.74 -4.59 3.06
CA GLY A 132 -18.35 -4.21 2.85
C GLY A 132 -17.90 -4.40 1.41
N GLU A 133 -18.83 -4.58 0.46
CA GLU A 133 -18.52 -4.70 -0.95
C GLU A 133 -18.35 -3.31 -1.56
N PRO A 134 -17.33 -3.10 -2.41
CA PRO A 134 -17.11 -1.82 -3.05
C PRO A 134 -18.12 -1.61 -4.18
N VAL A 135 -18.73 -0.43 -4.19
CA VAL A 135 -19.73 -0.02 -5.18
C VAL A 135 -19.35 1.30 -5.82
N SER A 136 -19.76 1.48 -7.07
CA SER A 136 -19.69 2.76 -7.79
C SER A 136 -20.82 3.70 -7.37
N SER A 137 -20.84 4.92 -7.92
CA SER A 137 -21.91 5.90 -7.67
C SER A 137 -23.30 5.39 -8.08
N GLY A 138 -23.36 4.46 -9.04
CA GLY A 138 -24.59 3.80 -9.47
C GLY A 138 -24.99 2.57 -8.64
N GLY A 139 -24.26 2.24 -7.58
CA GLY A 139 -24.52 1.07 -6.72
C GLY A 139 -24.05 -0.28 -7.29
N GLY A 140 -23.52 -0.31 -8.51
CA GLY A 140 -22.94 -1.51 -9.10
C GLY A 140 -21.62 -1.89 -8.42
N LEU A 141 -21.41 -3.20 -8.19
CA LEU A 141 -20.17 -3.74 -7.65
C LEU A 141 -18.98 -3.42 -8.57
N ILE A 142 -17.86 -3.03 -7.97
CA ILE A 142 -16.62 -2.71 -8.68
C ILE A 142 -15.45 -3.54 -8.16
N SER A 143 -14.37 -3.65 -8.94
CA SER A 143 -13.15 -4.33 -8.53
C SER A 143 -11.92 -3.50 -8.92
N PRO A 144 -11.74 -2.29 -8.36
CA PRO A 144 -10.71 -1.38 -8.83
C PRO A 144 -9.31 -1.88 -8.47
N VAL A 145 -8.37 -1.59 -9.38
CA VAL A 145 -6.95 -1.89 -9.23
C VAL A 145 -6.18 -0.58 -9.37
N PHE A 146 -5.34 -0.30 -8.38
CA PHE A 146 -4.50 0.89 -8.35
C PHE A 146 -3.03 0.51 -8.37
N LEU A 147 -2.24 1.33 -9.03
CA LEU A 147 -0.79 1.30 -8.99
C LEU A 147 -0.32 2.51 -8.19
N VAL A 148 0.49 2.28 -7.16
CA VAL A 148 1.19 3.32 -6.41
C VAL A 148 2.65 3.29 -6.86
N CYS A 149 3.09 4.32 -7.58
CA CYS A 149 4.41 4.32 -8.24
C CYS A 149 5.28 5.50 -7.82
N ASN A 150 6.59 5.35 -8.01
CA ASN A 150 7.55 6.45 -7.91
C ASN A 150 7.51 7.28 -9.19
N VAL A 151 7.16 8.56 -9.09
CA VAL A 151 7.11 9.57 -10.17
C VAL A 151 6.09 9.27 -11.26
N SER A 152 6.08 8.08 -11.84
CA SER A 152 5.16 7.66 -12.90
C SER A 152 4.86 6.17 -12.87
N CYS A 153 3.69 5.78 -13.40
CA CYS A 153 3.25 4.38 -13.51
C CYS A 153 3.36 3.82 -14.95
N SER A 154 4.22 4.39 -15.80
CA SER A 154 4.34 3.98 -17.21
C SER A 154 4.94 2.58 -17.39
N SER A 155 5.88 2.16 -16.54
CA SER A 155 6.44 0.80 -16.52
C SER A 155 6.48 0.22 -15.10
N PRO A 156 5.35 -0.29 -14.56
CA PRO A 156 5.29 -0.80 -13.20
C PRO A 156 6.11 -2.10 -13.05
N SER A 157 6.96 -2.12 -12.04
CA SER A 157 7.87 -3.21 -11.66
C SER A 157 7.97 -3.28 -10.13
N ALA A 158 8.53 -4.36 -9.59
CA ALA A 158 8.69 -4.51 -8.14
C ALA A 158 9.56 -3.40 -7.52
N ALA A 159 10.45 -2.83 -8.32
CA ALA A 159 11.34 -1.76 -7.91
C ALA A 159 10.69 -0.37 -7.91
N ASN A 160 9.58 -0.14 -8.63
CA ASN A 160 9.01 1.22 -8.75
C ASN A 160 7.51 1.31 -8.47
N ALA A 161 6.82 0.19 -8.21
CA ALA A 161 5.39 0.17 -8.00
C ALA A 161 4.94 -0.78 -6.87
N ASN A 162 3.78 -0.48 -6.32
CA ASN A 162 2.96 -1.37 -5.50
C ASN A 162 1.57 -1.44 -6.13
N ILE A 163 0.94 -2.61 -6.12
CA ILE A 163 -0.40 -2.81 -6.66
C ILE A 163 -1.36 -2.92 -5.49
N ILE A 164 -2.43 -2.13 -5.48
CA ILE A 164 -3.55 -2.25 -4.55
C ILE A 164 -4.74 -2.79 -5.32
N VAL A 165 -5.19 -3.99 -4.95
CA VAL A 165 -6.31 -4.68 -5.58
C VAL A 165 -7.46 -4.70 -4.60
N LEU A 166 -8.61 -4.16 -5.01
CA LEU A 166 -9.84 -4.26 -4.27
C LEU A 166 -10.75 -5.27 -4.96
N THR A 167 -11.07 -6.35 -4.26
CA THR A 167 -11.92 -7.42 -4.81
C THR A 167 -13.41 -7.05 -4.73
N PRO A 168 -14.29 -7.71 -5.51
CA PRO A 168 -15.74 -7.50 -5.41
C PRO A 168 -16.32 -7.81 -4.01
N THR A 169 -15.61 -8.61 -3.21
CA THR A 169 -16.00 -8.96 -1.82
C THR A 169 -15.54 -7.93 -0.78
N GLY A 170 -14.84 -6.87 -1.20
CA GLY A 170 -14.28 -5.86 -0.29
C GLY A 170 -12.90 -6.18 0.28
N THR A 171 -12.32 -7.33 -0.05
CA THR A 171 -10.95 -7.64 0.38
C THR A 171 -9.96 -6.71 -0.32
N VAL A 172 -9.07 -6.08 0.46
CA VAL A 172 -8.01 -5.19 -0.03
C VAL A 172 -6.67 -5.92 0.03
N ASN A 173 -6.05 -6.14 -1.12
CA ASN A 173 -4.75 -6.80 -1.21
C ASN A 173 -3.69 -5.82 -1.70
N MET A 174 -2.49 -5.93 -1.13
CA MET A 174 -1.31 -5.22 -1.60
C MET A 174 -0.32 -6.24 -2.18
N LEU A 175 0.04 -6.05 -3.44
CA LEU A 175 1.00 -6.88 -4.16
C LEU A 175 2.24 -6.04 -4.52
N PRO A 176 3.41 -6.65 -4.67
CA PRO A 176 4.56 -5.96 -5.24
C PRO A 176 4.27 -5.58 -6.70
N GLY A 177 4.90 -4.50 -7.19
CA GLY A 177 4.82 -4.13 -8.59
C GLY A 177 5.32 -5.27 -9.50
N GLY A 178 4.74 -5.39 -10.69
CA GLY A 178 5.06 -6.49 -11.62
C GLY A 178 4.49 -7.86 -11.23
N ALA A 179 3.81 -7.99 -10.08
CA ALA A 179 3.03 -9.19 -9.80
C ALA A 179 1.83 -9.31 -10.75
N THR A 180 1.42 -10.54 -11.03
CA THR A 180 0.17 -10.80 -11.76
C THR A 180 -1.02 -10.45 -10.88
N VAL A 181 -1.89 -9.58 -11.38
CA VAL A 181 -3.14 -9.24 -10.68
C VAL A 181 -4.10 -10.43 -10.81
N PRO A 182 -4.59 -11.00 -9.69
CA PRO A 182 -5.55 -12.09 -9.76
C PRO A 182 -6.85 -11.61 -10.40
N SER A 183 -7.37 -12.38 -11.36
CA SER A 183 -8.69 -12.14 -11.94
C SER A 183 -9.75 -12.83 -11.09
N PHE A 184 -10.80 -12.09 -10.73
CA PHE A 184 -11.96 -12.64 -10.03
C PHE A 184 -13.11 -12.77 -11.04
N PRO A 185 -13.40 -13.98 -11.55
CA PRO A 185 -14.57 -14.16 -12.41
C PRO A 185 -15.84 -13.82 -11.61
N VAL A 186 -16.81 -13.19 -12.28
CA VAL A 186 -18.12 -12.94 -11.69
C VAL A 186 -18.72 -14.30 -11.30
N PRO A 187 -19.12 -14.53 -10.03
CA PRO A 187 -19.72 -15.78 -9.63
C PRO A 187 -21.01 -16.02 -10.42
N ASN A 188 -21.21 -17.26 -10.87
CA ASN A 188 -22.41 -17.61 -11.61
C ASN A 188 -23.60 -17.62 -10.63
N VAL A 189 -24.42 -16.58 -10.67
CA VAL A 189 -25.63 -16.49 -9.83
C VAL A 189 -26.72 -17.31 -10.50
N THR A 190 -26.99 -18.51 -9.99
CA THR A 190 -28.18 -19.26 -10.38
C THR A 190 -29.39 -18.62 -9.73
N SER A 191 -30.33 -18.09 -10.52
CA SER A 191 -31.62 -17.66 -10.02
C SER A 191 -32.37 -18.89 -9.49
N VAL A 192 -32.84 -18.81 -8.23
CA VAL A 192 -33.74 -19.82 -7.68
C VAL A 192 -35.14 -19.49 -8.21
N PRO A 193 -35.79 -20.38 -9.00
CA PRO A 193 -37.14 -20.15 -9.45
C PRO A 193 -38.10 -19.97 -8.27
N PRO A 194 -39.11 -19.08 -8.37
CA PRO A 194 -40.16 -18.99 -7.36
C PRO A 194 -40.87 -20.35 -7.28
N GLY A 195 -40.73 -21.06 -6.16
CA GLY A 195 -41.32 -22.38 -5.91
C GLY A 195 -40.35 -23.47 -5.44
N SER A 196 -39.04 -23.28 -5.61
CA SER A 196 -38.02 -24.14 -5.00
C SER A 196 -37.76 -23.69 -3.56
N GLY A 197 -38.49 -24.29 -2.62
CA GLY A 197 -38.32 -24.05 -1.20
C GLY A 197 -36.89 -24.31 -0.73
N ILE A 198 -36.39 -23.44 0.15
CA ILE A 198 -35.20 -23.71 0.96
C ILE A 198 -35.50 -24.97 1.76
N SER A 199 -34.68 -26.02 1.65
CA SER A 199 -34.89 -27.26 2.38
C SER A 199 -34.82 -26.99 3.90
N ASN A 200 -35.98 -27.02 4.58
CA ASN A 200 -36.11 -26.85 6.03
C ASN A 200 -35.68 -28.10 6.80
N ILE A 201 -34.50 -28.67 6.50
CA ILE A 201 -33.94 -29.76 7.30
C ILE A 201 -32.92 -29.18 8.28
N VAL A 202 -33.45 -28.49 9.30
CA VAL A 202 -32.81 -28.40 10.62
C VAL A 202 -33.94 -28.56 11.63
N THR A 203 -34.12 -29.77 12.14
CA THR A 203 -34.88 -30.01 13.37
C THR A 203 -33.84 -30.05 14.49
N VAL A 204 -33.80 -29.01 15.32
CA VAL A 204 -33.02 -29.03 16.56
C VAL A 204 -33.84 -29.81 17.59
N PRO A 205 -33.32 -30.90 18.18
CA PRO A 205 -34.01 -31.64 19.24
C PRO A 205 -34.13 -30.83 20.53
#